data_AF-A0AAU7Q4K7-F1
#
_entry.id   AF-A0AAU7Q4K7-F1
#
_cell.length_a   1.000
_cell.length_b   1.000
_cell.length_c   1.000
_cell.angle_alpha   90.00
_cell.angle_beta   90.00
_cell.angle_gamma   90.00
#
_symmetry.space_group_name_H-M   'P 1'
#
loop_
_entity.id
_entity.type
_entity.pdbx_description
1 polymer ?
#
loop_
_entity_poly.entity_id
_entity_poly.type
_entity_poly.pdbx_seq_one_letter_code
_entity_poly.pdbx_strand_id
1 'polypeptide(L)' 'MSYDFRTMFAPMTKWVGQIDDAARIPEFVQRAYGTAMSGRKGPVVLVVPEDVLEQECDVSPGRPSIAPPPGRRLV' A
#
# COMPACT_ATOMS: atom_id res chain seq x y z
N MET A 1 -0.40 -12.96 20.85
CA MET A 1 -1.03 -11.65 21.13
C MET A 1 -1.34 -11.02 19.78
N SER A 2 -2.61 -10.92 19.37
CA SER A 2 -2.97 -10.29 18.09
C SER A 2 -3.13 -8.77 18.29
N TYR A 3 -2.46 -7.98 17.46
CA TYR A 3 -2.55 -6.52 17.47
C TYR A 3 -3.65 -6.06 16.49
N ASP A 4 -4.51 -5.12 16.89
CA ASP A 4 -5.47 -4.49 15.96
C ASP A 4 -4.83 -3.25 15.30
N PHE A 5 -4.04 -3.51 14.26
CA PHE A 5 -3.32 -2.47 13.52
C PHE A 5 -4.24 -1.50 12.79
N ARG A 6 -5.46 -1.93 12.41
CA ARG A 6 -6.43 -1.03 11.75
C ARG A 6 -6.83 0.09 12.70
N THR A 7 -7.22 -0.26 13.93
CA THR A 7 -7.62 0.73 14.92
C THR A 7 -6.47 1.68 15.28
N MET A 8 -5.24 1.16 15.35
CA MET A 8 -4.08 1.96 15.74
C MET A 8 -3.66 2.99 14.70
N PHE A 9 -3.69 2.62 13.41
CA PHE A 9 -3.18 3.47 12.34
C PHE A 9 -4.27 4.24 11.58
N ALA A 10 -5.55 3.89 11.76
CA ALA A 10 -6.66 4.61 11.13
C ALA A 10 -6.65 6.14 11.34
N PRO A 11 -6.29 6.69 12.53
CA PRO A 11 -6.32 8.14 12.75
C PRO A 11 -5.28 8.93 11.94
N MET A 12 -4.22 8.27 11.45
CA MET A 12 -3.06 8.93 10.84
C MET A 12 -2.76 8.47 9.41
N THR A 13 -3.60 7.59 8.85
CA THR A 13 -3.40 7.02 7.51
C THR A 13 -4.67 7.13 6.67
N LYS A 14 -4.49 7.20 5.36
CA LYS A 14 -5.62 7.11 4.42
C LYS A 14 -6.21 5.72 4.38
N TRP A 15 -5.38 4.70 4.60
CA TRP A 15 -5.77 3.32 4.50
C TRP A 15 -4.79 2.41 5.24
N VAL A 16 -5.35 1.39 5.88
CA VAL A 16 -4.63 0.29 6.50
C VAL A 16 -5.11 -1.01 5.84
N GLY A 17 -4.17 -1.74 5.26
CA GLY A 17 -4.36 -3.09 4.73
C GLY A 17 -3.61 -4.10 5.59
N GLN A 18 -4.22 -5.26 5.82
CA GLN A 18 -3.54 -6.43 6.39
C GLN A 18 -3.55 -7.52 5.32
N ILE A 19 -2.39 -8.13 5.10
CA ILE A 19 -2.18 -9.12 4.05
C ILE A 19 -1.92 -10.46 4.72
N ASP A 20 -2.90 -11.34 4.65
CA ASP A 20 -2.87 -12.66 5.29
C ASP A 20 -2.49 -13.78 4.31
N ASP A 21 -2.21 -13.41 3.06
CA ASP A 21 -1.90 -14.32 1.94
C ASP A 21 -0.91 -13.63 0.99
N ALA A 22 0.24 -14.27 0.74
CA ALA A 22 1.32 -13.73 -0.07
C ALA A 22 0.90 -13.46 -1.53
N ALA A 23 0.00 -14.28 -2.09
CA ALA A 23 -0.52 -14.09 -3.45
C ALA A 23 -1.28 -12.75 -3.62
N ARG A 24 -1.69 -12.12 -2.52
CA ARG A 24 -2.39 -10.83 -2.52
C ARG A 24 -1.48 -9.62 -2.38
N ILE A 25 -0.20 -9.81 -2.07
CA ILE A 25 0.77 -8.71 -1.93
C ILE A 25 0.74 -7.78 -3.16
N PRO A 26 0.77 -8.27 -4.41
CA PRO A 26 0.77 -7.38 -5.59
C PRO A 26 -0.46 -6.46 -5.65
N GLU A 27 -1.65 -7.00 -5.39
CA GLU A 27 -2.92 -6.25 -5.38
C GLU A 27 -2.91 -5.17 -4.30
N PHE A 28 -2.49 -5.52 -3.08
CA PHE A 28 -2.46 -4.60 -1.95
C PHE A 28 -1.45 -3.48 -2.13
N VAL A 29 -0.27 -3.78 -2.69
CA VAL A 29 0.75 -2.77 -3.00
C VAL A 29 0.22 -1.79 -4.05
N GLN A 30 -0.42 -2.28 -5.11
CA GLN A 30 -1.02 -1.42 -6.12
C GLN A 30 -2.09 -0.49 -5.53
N ARG A 31 -2.97 -1.04 -4.68
CA ARG A 31 -3.99 -0.26 -3.99
C ARG A 31 -3.39 0.75 -3.01
N ALA A 32 -2.39 0.35 -2.22
CA ALA A 32 -1.68 1.21 -1.27
C ALA A 32 -1.10 2.42 -1.99
N TYR A 33 -0.39 2.16 -3.09
CA TYR A 33 0.24 3.21 -3.88
C TYR A 33 -0.78 4.17 -4.50
N GLY A 34 -1.82 3.65 -5.15
CA GLY A 34 -2.89 4.46 -5.72
C GLY A 34 -3.60 5.32 -4.66
N THR A 35 -3.85 4.75 -3.48
CA THR A 35 -4.46 5.46 -2.35
C THR A 35 -3.54 6.56 -1.82
N ALA A 36 -2.26 6.26 -1.66
CA ALA A 36 -1.27 7.22 -1.19
C ALA A 36 -1.17 8.43 -2.14
N MET A 37 -1.18 8.18 -3.45
CA MET A 37 -1.02 9.20 -4.48
C MET A 37 -2.30 9.96 -4.85
N SER A 38 -3.48 9.39 -4.56
CA SER A 38 -4.76 10.01 -4.91
C SER A 38 -5.06 11.29 -4.10
N GLY A 39 -5.53 12.33 -4.78
CA GLY A 39 -5.90 13.62 -4.16
C GLY A 39 -4.73 14.28 -3.43
N ARG A 40 -4.96 14.75 -2.19
CA ARG A 40 -3.86 15.17 -1.31
C ARG A 40 -3.04 13.94 -0.94
N LYS A 41 -1.77 13.88 -1.37
CA LYS A 41 -0.87 12.78 -1.03
C LYS A 41 -0.80 12.54 0.48
N GLY A 42 -0.78 11.27 0.89
CA GLY A 42 -0.80 10.93 2.31
C GLY A 42 -0.44 9.47 2.60
N PRO A 43 -0.17 9.14 3.87
CA PRO A 43 0.36 7.83 4.26
C PRO A 43 -0.68 6.71 4.15
N VAL A 44 -0.17 5.50 3.93
CA VAL A 44 -0.90 4.23 3.95
C VAL A 44 -0.06 3.23 4.73
N VAL A 45 -0.70 2.25 5.35
CA VAL A 45 -0.03 1.17 6.08
C VAL A 45 -0.43 -0.17 5.49
N LEU A 46 0.57 -1.01 5.22
CA LEU A 46 0.39 -2.42 4.91
C LEU A 46 1.02 -3.22 6.04
N VAL A 47 0.23 -4.11 6.64
CA VAL A 47 0.66 -5.06 7.65
C VAL A 47 0.81 -6.40 6.98
N VAL A 48 1.99 -6.99 7.09
CA VAL A 48 2.32 -8.32 6.57
C VAL A 48 2.86 -9.12 7.74
N PRO A 49 2.17 -10.18 8.19
CA PRO A 49 2.72 -11.14 9.14
C PRO A 49 4.03 -11.75 8.61
N GLU A 50 4.94 -12.10 9.50
CA GLU A 50 6.25 -12.65 9.13
C GLU A 50 6.12 -13.94 8.32
N ASP A 51 5.22 -14.83 8.73
CA ASP A 51 4.93 -16.09 8.04
C ASP A 51 4.35 -15.90 6.63
N VAL A 52 3.71 -14.77 6.36
CA VAL A 52 3.24 -14.40 5.02
C VAL A 52 4.38 -13.79 4.20
N LEU A 53 5.26 -13.00 4.85
CA LEU A 53 6.40 -12.36 4.20
C LEU A 53 7.44 -13.37 3.69
N GLU A 54 7.55 -14.52 4.36
CA GLU A 54 8.46 -15.61 3.99
C GLU A 54 7.97 -16.47 2.82
N GLN A 55 6.71 -16.33 2.40
CA GLN A 55 6.14 -17.13 1.32
C GLN A 55 6.50 -16.57 -0.07
N GLU A 56 6.72 -17.49 -1.02
CA GLU A 56 6.87 -17.13 -2.42
C GLU A 56 5.51 -16.84 -3.07
N CYS A 57 5.46 -15.84 -3.95
CA CYS A 57 4.29 -15.59 -4.79
C CYS A 57 4.71 -15.16 -6.20
N ASP A 58 3.92 -15.55 -7.19
CA ASP A 58 4.10 -15.11 -8.56
C ASP A 58 3.68 -13.64 -8.71
N VAL A 59 4.55 -12.84 -9.31
CA VAL A 59 4.27 -11.43 -9.59
C VAL A 59 4.32 -11.19 -11.09
N SER A 60 3.17 -10.85 -11.65
CA SER A 60 3.13 -10.35 -13.03
C SER A 60 3.82 -8.98 -13.11
N PRO A 61 4.65 -8.71 -14.14
CA PRO A 61 5.26 -7.39 -14.31
C PRO A 61 4.20 -6.29 -14.31
N GLY A 62 4.19 -5.47 -13.26
CA GLY A 62 3.26 -4.36 -13.14
C GLY A 62 3.53 -3.32 -14.23
N ARG A 63 2.47 -2.63 -14.68
CA ARG A 63 2.64 -1.47 -15.56
C ARG A 63 3.32 -0.35 -14.76
N PRO A 64 4.39 0.28 -15.26
CA PRO A 64 5.01 1.40 -14.56
C PRO A 64 3.99 2.49 -14.28
N SER A 65 3.84 2.87 -13.01
CA SER A 65 3.03 4.03 -12.64
C SER A 65 3.81 5.30 -13.00
N ILE A 66 3.58 5.83 -14.20
CA ILE A 66 4.04 7.17 -14.57
C ILE A 66 3.11 8.17 -13.87
N ALA A 67 3.46 8.57 -12.65
CA ALA A 67 2.86 9.77 -12.09
C ALA A 67 3.26 10.94 -13.02
N PRO A 68 2.31 11.75 -13.52
CA PRO A 68 2.70 12.95 -14.25
C PRO A 68 3.61 13.80 -13.34
N PRO A 69 4.69 14.39 -13.89
CA PRO A 69 5.57 15.24 -13.10
C PRO A 69 4.71 16.29 -12.36
N PRO A 70 5.00 16.58 -11.08
CA PRO A 70 4.23 17.56 -10.34
C PRO A 70 4.19 18.85 -11.17
N GLY A 71 2.96 19.27 -11.54
CA GLY A 71 2.74 20.37 -12.46
C GLY A 71 3.60 21.55 -12.07
N ARG A 72 4.51 21.95 -12.96
CA ARG A 72 5.39 23.10 -12.76
C ARG A 72 4.48 24.30 -12.49
N ARG A 73 4.40 24.74 -11.25
CA ARG A 73 3.76 26.01 -10.91
C ARG A 73 4.65 27.09 -11.49
N LEU A 74 4.35 27.51 -12.71
CA LEU A 74 4.83 28.75 -13.28
C LEU A 74 4.28 29.85 -12.37
N VAL A 75 5.16 30.33 -11.50
CA VAL A 75 5.02 31.65 -10.88
C VAL A 75 5.15 32.71 -11.96
#